data_AF-A0A9Q3EXA9-F1
#
_entry.id   AF-A0A9Q3EXA9-F1
#
_cell.length_a   1.000
_cell.length_b   1.000
_cell.length_c   1.000
_cell.angle_alpha   90.00
_cell.angle_beta   90.00
_cell.angle_gamma   90.00
#
_symmetry.space_group_name_H-M   'P 1'
#
loop_
_entity.id
_entity.type
_entity.pdbx_description
1 polymer ?
#
loop_
_entity_poly.entity_id
_entity_poly.type
_entity_poly.pdbx_seq_one_letter_code
_entity_poly.pdbx_strand_id
1 'polypeptide(L)'
;MVLGFVFQLTLSLNCHCPIPVIVDRFSKMAIFIPTMSSITSLDLAHLFIKKIISKHGLPSSIVSARGSLCVSSFWTHLCQKLNISRDLSTAYHPETDGQKKRVNQILEQYLWMYISYHQDDWNTWLPLAEFAYNNSDHSSTKRSPFVTVYGRDQQFDLVHITQDTPAGKLSTKIQ
;
A
#
# COMPACT_ATOMS: atom_id res chain seq x y z
N MET A 1 -17.58 9.30 3.85
CA MET A 1 -16.22 8.90 4.26
C MET A 1 -15.25 9.79 3.49
N VAL A 2 -14.55 10.69 4.18
CA VAL A 2 -13.60 11.64 3.56
C VAL A 2 -12.28 10.89 3.39
N LEU A 3 -12.15 10.13 2.30
CA LEU A 3 -10.88 9.49 1.98
C LEU A 3 -9.93 10.58 1.50
N GLY A 4 -8.91 10.85 2.32
CA GLY A 4 -7.84 11.75 1.98
C GLY A 4 -6.64 10.90 1.62
N PHE A 5 -6.34 10.76 0.33
CA PHE A 5 -5.22 9.92 -0.09
C PHE A 5 -3.94 10.72 -0.18
N VAL A 6 -2.89 10.18 0.45
CA VAL A 6 -1.53 10.67 0.27
C VAL A 6 -0.84 9.84 -0.79
N PHE A 7 -0.52 10.44 -1.95
CA PHE A 7 0.17 9.76 -3.04
C PHE A 7 1.67 10.09 -3.03
N GLN A 8 2.52 9.06 -2.92
CA GLN A 8 3.97 9.20 -3.04
C GLN A 8 4.59 8.03 -3.83
N LEU A 9 5.45 8.38 -4.78
CA LEU A 9 6.34 7.48 -5.54
C LEU A 9 7.68 7.41 -4.81
N THR A 10 7.92 6.48 -3.88
CA THR A 10 9.24 6.44 -3.20
C THR A 10 9.58 5.08 -2.61
N LEU A 11 9.71 4.08 -3.47
CA LEU A 11 10.65 2.99 -3.21
C LEU A 11 11.26 2.59 -4.54
N SER A 12 12.58 2.48 -4.59
CA SER A 12 13.32 1.95 -5.72
C SER A 12 14.31 0.94 -5.16
N LEU A 13 13.94 -0.33 -5.17
CA LEU A 13 14.89 -1.42 -5.01
C LEU A 13 15.50 -1.68 -6.37
N ASN A 14 16.76 -1.26 -6.54
CA ASN A 14 17.69 -1.45 -7.67
C ASN A 14 17.25 -1.12 -9.12
N CYS A 15 15.96 -0.90 -9.41
CA CYS A 15 15.46 -0.82 -10.79
C CYS A 15 14.76 0.49 -11.18
N HIS A 16 14.88 1.56 -10.38
CA HIS A 16 14.16 2.83 -10.63
C HIS A 16 12.63 2.66 -10.76
N CYS A 17 12.05 1.54 -10.33
CA CYS A 17 10.61 1.27 -10.41
C CYS A 17 9.94 1.86 -9.18
N PRO A 18 9.25 3.00 -9.28
CA PRO A 18 8.65 3.60 -8.11
C PRO A 18 7.47 2.76 -7.62
N ILE A 19 7.32 2.68 -6.30
CA ILE A 19 6.13 2.10 -5.67
C ILE A 19 5.23 3.25 -5.20
N PRO A 20 4.11 3.53 -5.90
CA PRO A 20 3.06 4.35 -5.36
C PRO A 20 2.55 3.76 -4.06
N VAL A 21 2.77 4.53 -3.00
CA VAL A 21 2.16 4.31 -1.69
C VAL A 21 1.00 5.28 -1.58
N ILE A 22 -0.18 4.71 -1.36
CA ILE A 22 -1.41 5.47 -1.22
C ILE A 22 -1.98 5.20 0.16
N VAL A 23 -2.09 6.23 1.00
CA VAL A 23 -2.55 6.06 2.38
C VAL A 23 -3.77 6.91 2.63
N ASP A 24 -4.82 6.32 3.18
CA ASP A 24 -5.97 7.05 3.69
C ASP A 24 -5.61 7.76 5.01
N ARG A 25 -5.86 9.06 5.07
CA ARG A 25 -5.54 9.89 6.25
C ARG A 25 -6.35 9.52 7.48
N PHE A 26 -7.56 9.00 7.32
CA PHE A 26 -8.44 8.67 8.44
C PHE A 26 -8.14 7.28 9.01
N SER A 27 -8.41 6.24 8.22
CA SER A 27 -8.25 4.85 8.63
C SER A 27 -6.80 4.40 8.73
N LYS A 28 -5.87 5.16 8.15
CA LYS A 28 -4.48 4.77 7.94
C LYS A 28 -4.31 3.57 7.01
N MET A 29 -5.34 3.17 6.27
CA MET A 29 -5.24 2.08 5.31
C MET A 29 -4.29 2.47 4.19
N ALA A 30 -3.30 1.61 3.93
CA ALA A 30 -2.33 1.78 2.87
C ALA A 30 -2.63 0.82 1.71
N ILE A 31 -2.35 1.30 0.50
CA ILE A 31 -2.38 0.51 -0.73
C ILE A 31 -1.00 0.66 -1.38
N PHE A 32 -0.34 -0.45 -1.64
CA PHE A 32 0.98 -0.48 -2.27
C PHE A 32 0.84 -1.00 -3.69
N ILE A 33 1.18 -0.15 -4.67
CA ILE A 33 0.99 -0.48 -6.08
C ILE A 33 2.38 -0.58 -6.73
N PRO A 34 2.77 -1.72 -7.31
CA PRO A 34 3.99 -1.77 -8.12
C PRO A 34 3.80 -0.95 -9.39
N THR A 35 4.74 -0.05 -9.70
CA THR A 35 4.75 0.65 -10.99
C THR A 35 6.14 0.68 -11.62
N MET A 36 6.16 0.88 -12.93
CA MET A 36 7.39 1.04 -13.71
C MET A 36 7.78 2.52 -13.75
N SER A 37 9.07 2.79 -13.95
CA SER A 37 9.63 4.16 -14.01
C SER A 37 9.02 5.01 -15.13
N SER A 38 8.50 4.37 -16.17
CA SER A 38 7.92 4.98 -17.38
C SER A 38 6.41 5.21 -17.30
N ILE A 39 5.79 5.09 -16.12
CA ILE A 39 4.34 5.23 -15.97
C ILE A 39 3.83 6.61 -16.44
N THR A 40 2.77 6.62 -17.25
CA THR A 40 2.15 7.86 -17.74
C THR A 40 1.05 8.36 -16.79
N SER A 41 0.58 9.59 -16.98
CA SER A 41 -0.55 10.13 -16.21
C SER A 41 -1.87 9.38 -16.50
N LEU A 42 -2.02 8.82 -17.70
CA LEU A 42 -3.14 7.96 -18.08
C LEU A 42 -3.10 6.63 -17.32
N ASP A 43 -1.94 5.99 -17.27
CA ASP A 43 -1.75 4.75 -16.51
C ASP A 43 -2.03 4.97 -15.03
N LEU A 44 -1.57 6.10 -14.48
CA LEU A 44 -1.87 6.50 -13.11
C LEU A 44 -3.38 6.61 -12.87
N ALA A 45 -4.13 7.21 -13.79
CA ALA A 45 -5.59 7.29 -13.68
C ALA A 45 -6.26 5.91 -13.74
N HIS A 46 -5.81 5.02 -14.62
CA HIS A 46 -6.31 3.65 -14.66
C HIS A 46 -6.03 2.92 -13.35
N LEU A 47 -4.83 3.04 -12.79
CA LEU A 47 -4.49 2.47 -11.49
C LEU A 47 -5.35 3.06 -10.37
N PHE A 48 -5.55 4.38 -10.37
CA PHE A 48 -6.37 5.07 -9.40
C PHE A 48 -7.82 4.57 -9.44
N ILE A 49 -8.43 4.48 -10.62
CA ILE A 49 -9.79 3.94 -10.76
C ILE A 49 -9.85 2.48 -10.30
N LYS A 50 -8.92 1.65 -10.78
CA LYS A 50 -8.90 0.20 -10.54
C LYS A 50 -8.62 -0.17 -9.09
N LYS A 51 -7.76 0.57 -8.38
CA LYS A 51 -7.30 0.21 -7.04
C LYS A 51 -8.00 1.00 -5.94
N ILE A 52 -8.39 2.24 -6.21
CA ILE A 52 -9.02 3.11 -5.20
C ILE A 52 -10.51 3.21 -5.45
N ILE A 53 -10.93 3.75 -6.59
CA ILE A 53 -12.35 4.08 -6.81
C ILE A 53 -13.22 2.83 -6.76
N SER A 54 -12.77 1.74 -7.40
CA SER A 54 -13.51 0.47 -7.44
C SER A 54 -13.72 -0.16 -6.06
N LYS A 55 -12.83 0.09 -5.09
CA LYS A 55 -12.82 -0.55 -3.77
C LYS A 55 -13.34 0.34 -2.65
N HIS A 56 -13.07 1.64 -2.74
CA HIS A 56 -13.30 2.60 -1.66
C HIS A 56 -14.21 3.77 -2.09
N GLY A 57 -14.58 3.84 -3.37
CA GLY A 57 -15.33 4.96 -3.92
C GLY A 57 -14.45 6.18 -4.22
N LEU A 58 -15.11 7.27 -4.61
CA LEU A 58 -14.44 8.52 -4.94
C LEU A 58 -13.96 9.23 -3.67
N PRO A 59 -12.67 9.58 -3.54
CA PRO A 59 -12.21 10.43 -2.45
C PRO A 59 -12.68 11.86 -2.65
N SER A 60 -12.91 12.55 -1.53
CA SER A 60 -13.22 13.99 -1.55
C SER A 60 -11.98 14.84 -1.80
N SER A 61 -10.80 14.37 -1.40
CA SER A 61 -9.55 15.08 -1.63
C SER A 61 -8.32 14.17 -1.75
N ILE A 62 -7.33 14.63 -2.51
CA ILE A 62 -6.05 13.96 -2.70
C ILE A 62 -4.94 14.94 -2.37
N VAL A 63 -4.03 14.51 -1.51
CA VAL A 63 -2.78 15.22 -1.22
C VAL A 63 -1.64 14.50 -1.91
N SER A 64 -0.96 15.14 -2.85
CA SER A 64 0.15 14.51 -3.58
C SER A 64 1.41 15.35 -3.53
N ALA A 65 2.57 14.71 -3.62
CA ALA A 65 3.82 15.43 -3.89
C ALA A 65 3.74 16.14 -5.26
N ARG A 66 4.60 17.16 -5.46
CA ARG A 66 4.69 17.94 -6.72
C ARG A 66 5.37 17.19 -7.88
N GLY A 67 5.12 15.88 -7.99
CA GLY A 67 5.63 15.07 -9.11
C GLY A 67 4.94 15.41 -10.43
N SER A 68 5.64 15.23 -11.55
CA SER A 68 5.15 15.57 -12.90
C SER A 68 3.79 14.95 -13.23
N LEU A 69 3.55 13.71 -12.80
CA LEU A 69 2.27 13.01 -13.00
C LEU A 69 1.11 13.67 -12.27
N CYS A 70 1.33 14.06 -11.01
CA CYS A 70 0.32 14.68 -10.13
C CYS A 70 0.03 16.13 -10.48
N VAL A 71 0.96 16.80 -11.19
CA VAL A 71 0.82 18.19 -11.67
C VAL A 71 0.40 18.23 -13.15
N SER A 72 0.33 17.07 -13.82
CA SER A 72 -0.06 17.00 -15.22
C SER A 72 -1.44 17.61 -15.47
N SER A 73 -1.61 18.19 -16.67
CA SER A 73 -2.90 18.74 -17.11
C SER A 73 -3.97 17.65 -17.09
N PHE A 74 -3.66 16.45 -17.58
CA PHE A 74 -4.56 15.31 -17.57
C PHE A 74 -5.06 14.96 -16.16
N TRP A 75 -4.15 14.79 -15.20
CA TRP A 75 -4.53 14.47 -13.82
C TRP A 75 -5.38 15.58 -13.19
N THR A 76 -5.03 16.84 -13.46
CA THR A 76 -5.80 18.00 -13.00
C THR A 76 -7.22 18.00 -13.54
N HIS A 77 -7.40 17.77 -14.85
CA HIS A 77 -8.73 17.71 -15.47
C HIS A 77 -9.54 16.51 -14.97
N LEU A 78 -8.91 15.36 -14.75
CA LEU A 78 -9.56 14.19 -14.18
C LEU A 78 -10.12 14.49 -12.79
N CYS A 79 -9.32 15.06 -11.89
CA CYS A 79 -9.78 15.43 -10.56
C CYS A 79 -10.91 16.46 -10.61
N GLN A 80 -10.82 17.47 -11.48
CA GLN A 80 -11.89 18.45 -11.68
C GLN A 80 -13.20 17.81 -12.14
N LYS A 81 -13.14 16.88 -13.11
CA LYS A 81 -14.33 16.17 -13.61
C LYS A 81 -14.96 15.27 -12.57
N LEU A 82 -14.15 14.70 -11.67
CA LEU A 82 -14.61 13.85 -10.57
C LEU A 82 -14.95 14.63 -9.30
N ASN A 83 -14.88 15.97 -9.31
CA ASN A 83 -15.07 16.85 -8.14
C ASN A 83 -14.17 16.49 -6.95
N ILE A 84 -12.93 16.08 -7.23
CA ILE A 84 -11.92 15.74 -6.22
C ILE A 84 -11.06 16.97 -5.96
N SER A 85 -11.02 17.43 -4.71
CA SER A 85 -10.09 18.51 -4.33
C SER A 85 -8.64 18.00 -4.37
N ARG A 86 -7.73 18.77 -4.97
CA ARG A 86 -6.33 18.38 -5.13
C ARG A 86 -5.42 19.37 -4.41
N ASP A 87 -4.73 18.87 -3.40
CA ASP A 87 -3.75 19.62 -2.64
C ASP A 87 -2.34 19.11 -2.97
N LEU A 88 -1.44 20.02 -3.32
CA LEU A 88 -0.04 19.67 -3.55
C LEU A 88 0.75 19.93 -2.26
N SER A 89 1.37 18.88 -1.70
CA SER A 89 2.19 19.06 -0.50
C SER A 89 3.37 19.99 -0.81
N THR A 90 3.57 21.01 0.02
CA THR A 90 4.77 21.86 0.01
C THR A 90 5.91 21.14 0.72
N ALA A 91 7.16 21.57 0.48
CA ALA A 91 8.35 20.97 1.10
C ALA A 91 8.36 21.04 2.64
N TYR A 92 7.45 21.81 3.24
CA TYR A 92 7.30 22.02 4.69
C TYR A 92 5.85 21.76 5.14
N HIS A 93 5.34 20.55 4.93
CA HIS A 93 4.07 20.12 5.54
C HIS A 93 4.30 18.90 6.46
N PRO A 94 4.77 19.12 7.70
CA PRO A 94 5.31 18.07 8.58
C PRO A 94 4.35 16.91 8.85
N GLU A 95 3.04 17.17 8.97
CA GLU A 95 2.06 16.12 9.27
C GLU A 95 1.89 15.13 8.12
N THR A 96 1.74 15.64 6.89
CA THR A 96 1.59 14.78 5.72
C THR A 96 2.93 14.14 5.35
N ASP A 97 4.04 14.85 5.50
CA ASP A 97 5.38 14.32 5.20
C ASP A 97 5.85 13.26 6.23
N GLY A 98 5.48 13.43 7.50
CA GLY A 98 5.78 12.48 8.58
C GLY A 98 5.04 11.15 8.43
N GLN A 99 3.73 11.20 8.14
CA GLN A 99 2.96 9.97 7.90
C GLN A 99 3.53 9.20 6.70
N LYS A 100 3.88 9.89 5.61
CA LYS A 100 4.50 9.28 4.43
C LYS A 100 5.82 8.60 4.76
N LYS A 101 6.75 9.32 5.39
CA LYS A 101 8.06 8.78 5.77
C LYS A 101 7.92 7.52 6.62
N ARG A 102 6.97 7.51 7.56
CA ARG A 102 6.75 6.35 8.41
C ARG A 102 6.24 5.14 7.63
N VAL A 103 5.28 5.33 6.71
CA VAL A 103 4.76 4.21 5.89
C VAL A 103 5.86 3.66 4.98
N ASN A 104 6.64 4.52 4.33
CA ASN A 104 7.73 4.09 3.46
C ASN A 104 8.79 3.31 4.24
N GLN A 105 9.19 3.77 5.42
CA GLN A 105 10.14 3.05 6.28
C GLN A 105 9.63 1.65 6.67
N ILE A 106 8.33 1.53 6.99
CA ILE A 106 7.74 0.23 7.34
C ILE A 106 7.74 -0.68 6.11
N LEU A 107 7.38 -0.15 4.94
CA LEU A 107 7.39 -0.91 3.69
C LEU A 107 8.81 -1.34 3.30
N GLU A 108 9.80 -0.44 3.39
CA GLU A 108 11.21 -0.74 3.18
C GLU A 108 11.68 -1.86 4.10
N GLN A 109 11.42 -1.73 5.41
CA GLN A 109 11.80 -2.74 6.39
C GLN A 109 11.15 -4.10 6.10
N TYR A 110 9.87 -4.12 5.74
CA TYR A 110 9.18 -5.35 5.37
C TYR A 110 9.87 -5.99 4.17
N LEU A 111 10.01 -5.24 3.08
CA LEU A 111 10.62 -5.72 1.86
C LEU A 111 12.06 -6.23 2.09
N TRP A 112 12.85 -5.55 2.92
CA TRP A 112 14.23 -5.95 3.20
C TRP A 112 14.35 -7.31 3.89
N MET A 113 13.31 -7.75 4.61
CA MET A 113 13.30 -9.04 5.29
C MET A 113 12.89 -10.21 4.38
N TYR A 114 12.11 -9.96 3.33
CA TYR A 114 11.49 -11.02 2.51
C TYR A 114 12.04 -11.14 1.10
N ILE A 115 12.58 -10.06 0.55
CA ILE A 115 13.11 -10.03 -0.80
C ILE A 115 14.34 -10.95 -0.92
N SER A 116 14.44 -11.63 -2.06
CA SER A 116 15.58 -12.48 -2.40
C SER A 116 16.89 -11.68 -2.55
N TYR A 117 18.03 -12.37 -2.53
CA TYR A 117 19.34 -11.74 -2.73
C TYR A 117 19.42 -10.89 -4.02
N HIS A 118 18.73 -11.31 -5.08
CA HIS A 118 18.71 -10.62 -6.38
C HIS A 118 17.80 -9.37 -6.42
N GLN A 119 16.93 -9.20 -5.43
CA GLN A 119 16.04 -8.05 -5.28
C GLN A 119 15.07 -7.79 -6.43
N ASP A 120 14.73 -8.82 -7.21
CA ASP A 120 13.83 -8.75 -8.37
C ASP A 120 12.41 -9.26 -8.08
N ASP A 121 12.19 -9.85 -6.90
CA ASP A 121 10.92 -10.45 -6.47
C ASP A 121 10.06 -9.55 -5.54
N TRP A 122 10.47 -8.30 -5.32
CA TRP A 122 9.80 -7.35 -4.41
C TRP A 122 8.32 -7.13 -4.72
N ASN A 123 7.94 -7.17 -6.00
CA ASN A 123 6.56 -7.00 -6.45
C ASN A 123 5.64 -8.13 -5.96
N THR A 124 6.19 -9.32 -5.76
CA THR A 124 5.48 -10.53 -5.28
C THR A 124 5.17 -10.41 -3.80
N TRP A 125 6.02 -9.71 -3.05
CA TRP A 125 5.87 -9.48 -1.61
C TRP A 125 4.96 -8.29 -1.26
N LEU A 126 4.72 -7.36 -2.19
CA LEU A 126 3.90 -6.18 -1.93
C LEU A 126 2.49 -6.47 -1.40
N PRO A 127 1.72 -7.45 -1.92
CA PRO A 127 0.41 -7.77 -1.37
C PRO A 127 0.47 -8.24 0.09
N LEU A 128 1.51 -9.01 0.44
CA LEU A 128 1.73 -9.46 1.81
C LEU A 128 2.18 -8.30 2.73
N ALA A 129 3.01 -7.38 2.22
CA ALA A 129 3.38 -6.17 2.93
C ALA A 129 2.17 -5.27 3.21
N GLU A 130 1.31 -5.05 2.20
CA GLU A 130 0.06 -4.29 2.32
C GLU A 130 -0.86 -4.91 3.37
N PHE A 131 -1.01 -6.23 3.31
CA PHE A 131 -1.80 -6.99 4.26
C PHE A 131 -1.24 -6.90 5.69
N ALA A 132 0.05 -7.11 5.89
CA ALA A 132 0.67 -7.02 7.20
C ALA A 132 0.54 -5.61 7.78
N TYR A 133 0.76 -4.58 6.96
CA TYR A 133 0.60 -3.18 7.36
C TYR A 133 -0.84 -2.87 7.79
N ASN A 134 -1.83 -3.24 6.97
CA ASN A 134 -3.23 -2.92 7.21
C ASN A 134 -3.85 -3.68 8.39
N ASN A 135 -3.21 -4.77 8.84
CA ASN A 135 -3.64 -5.54 10.00
C ASN A 135 -2.83 -5.23 11.27
N SER A 136 -1.84 -4.36 11.20
CA SER A 136 -1.08 -3.89 12.36
C SER A 136 -1.78 -2.71 13.03
N ASP A 137 -1.81 -2.69 14.35
CA ASP A 137 -2.41 -1.58 15.10
C ASP A 137 -1.67 -0.27 14.88
N HIS A 138 -2.43 0.80 14.64
CA HIS A 138 -1.87 2.15 14.50
C HIS A 138 -2.02 2.93 15.81
N SER A 139 -0.98 3.66 16.20
CA SER A 139 -0.98 4.43 17.45
C SER A 139 -2.04 5.54 17.47
N SER A 140 -2.41 6.08 16.29
CA SER A 140 -3.41 7.14 16.13
C SER A 140 -4.84 6.65 16.21
N THR A 141 -5.13 5.45 15.70
CA THR A 141 -6.48 4.85 15.66
C THR A 141 -6.73 3.86 16.79
N LYS A 142 -5.66 3.41 17.48
CA LYS A 142 -5.67 2.34 18.49
C LYS A 142 -6.26 1.01 18.00
N ARG A 143 -6.34 0.86 16.68
CA ARG A 143 -6.88 -0.29 15.95
C ARG A 143 -6.17 -0.40 14.61
N SER A 144 -6.18 -1.59 14.03
CA SER A 144 -5.68 -1.77 12.68
C SER A 144 -6.50 -0.98 11.64
N PRO A 145 -5.86 -0.54 10.54
CA PRO A 145 -6.59 0.05 9.42
C PRO A 145 -7.72 -0.84 8.88
N PHE A 146 -7.51 -2.16 8.84
CA PHE A 146 -8.51 -3.13 8.39
C PHE A 146 -9.78 -3.08 9.24
N VAL A 147 -9.64 -3.14 10.57
CA VAL A 147 -10.77 -3.03 11.50
C VAL A 147 -11.45 -1.67 11.35
N THR A 148 -10.68 -0.60 11.15
CA THR A 148 -11.22 0.75 10.99
C THR A 148 -12.07 0.92 9.74
N VAL A 149 -11.70 0.27 8.63
CA VAL A 149 -12.43 0.35 7.35
C VAL A 149 -13.60 -0.62 7.31
N TYR A 150 -13.41 -1.86 7.77
CA TYR A 150 -14.38 -2.94 7.58
C TYR A 150 -15.22 -3.25 8.82
N GLY A 151 -14.89 -2.68 9.98
CA GLY A 151 -15.65 -2.87 11.22
C GLY A 151 -15.58 -4.29 11.80
N ARG A 152 -14.66 -5.13 11.30
CA ARG A 152 -14.48 -6.51 11.75
C ARG A 152 -13.01 -6.87 11.88
N ASP A 153 -12.71 -7.78 12.79
CA ASP A 153 -11.40 -8.39 12.89
C ASP A 153 -11.15 -9.32 11.71
N GLN A 154 -9.87 -9.49 11.42
CA GLN A 154 -9.44 -10.41 10.40
C GLN A 154 -9.53 -11.84 10.96
N GLN A 155 -10.21 -12.73 10.24
CA GLN A 155 -10.19 -14.15 10.56
C GLN A 155 -8.84 -14.74 10.11
N PHE A 156 -8.03 -15.17 11.08
CA PHE A 156 -6.83 -15.99 10.86
C PHE A 156 -7.17 -17.45 11.18
N ASP A 157 -8.11 -18.06 10.47
CA ASP A 157 -8.28 -19.52 10.58
C ASP A 157 -7.19 -20.23 9.78
N LEU A 158 -5.99 -20.30 10.37
CA LEU A 158 -4.87 -21.12 9.88
C LEU A 158 -5.03 -22.62 10.22
N VAL A 159 -6.14 -23.01 10.88
CA VAL A 159 -6.34 -24.31 11.52
C VAL A 159 -6.47 -25.49 10.54
N HIS A 160 -6.59 -25.27 9.23
CA HIS A 160 -6.80 -26.34 8.25
C HIS A 160 -5.59 -26.78 7.41
N ILE A 161 -4.39 -26.23 7.62
CA ILE A 161 -3.23 -26.56 6.75
C ILE A 161 -2.33 -27.68 7.32
N THR A 162 -2.54 -28.15 8.55
CA THR A 162 -1.61 -29.11 9.22
C THR A 162 -2.13 -30.53 9.43
N GLN A 163 -3.18 -31.00 8.76
CA GLN A 163 -3.68 -32.38 9.00
C GLN A 163 -3.54 -33.40 7.86
N ASP A 164 -2.98 -33.06 6.70
CA ASP A 164 -2.79 -34.05 5.60
C ASP A 164 -1.33 -34.31 5.22
N THR A 165 -0.44 -34.41 6.21
CA THR A 165 0.84 -35.13 6.00
C THR A 165 0.70 -36.51 6.63
N PRO A 166 0.66 -37.62 5.84
CA PRO A 166 0.63 -38.95 6.40
C PRO A 166 1.91 -39.15 7.21
N ALA A 167 1.75 -39.42 8.51
CA ALA A 167 2.84 -39.76 9.40
C ALA A 167 3.59 -40.99 8.87
N GLY A 168 4.72 -40.76 8.21
CA GLY A 168 5.68 -41.80 7.86
C GLY A 168 6.17 -42.44 9.16
N LYS A 169 5.85 -43.72 9.33
CA LYS A 169 6.35 -44.58 10.41
C LYS A 169 7.87 -44.51 10.47
N LEU A 170 8.42 -43.79 11.46
CA LEU A 170 9.77 -44.03 11.95
C LEU A 170 9.70 -45.29 12.82
N SER A 171 9.86 -46.45 12.19
CA SER A 171 10.14 -47.70 12.92
C SER A 171 11.62 -47.70 13.26
N THR A 172 11.91 -47.40 14.52
CA THR A 172 13.15 -47.75 15.19
C THR A 172 13.42 -49.25 14.98
N LYS A 173 14.52 -49.60 14.33
CA LYS A 173 15.15 -50.90 14.51
C LYS A 173 16.56 -50.67 15.04
N ILE A 174 16.67 -50.93 16.33
CA ILE A 174 17.91 -51.32 17.01
C ILE A 174 18.32 -52.67 16.41
N GLN A 175 19.50 -52.75 15.83
CA GLN A 175 20.48 -53.84 15.96
C GLN A 175 21.84 -53.36 15.47
#